data_AF-A0A2G3JZE5-F1
#
_entry.id   AF-A0A2G3JZE5-F1
#
_cell.length_a   1.000
_cell.length_b   1.000
_cell.length_c   1.000
_cell.angle_alpha   90.00
_cell.angle_beta   90.00
_cell.angle_gamma   90.00
#
_symmetry.space_group_name_H-M   'P 1'
#
loop_
_entity.id
_entity.type
_entity.pdbx_description
1 polymer ?
#
loop_
_entity_poly.entity_id
_entity_poly.type
_entity_poly.pdbx_seq_one_letter_code
_entity_poly.pdbx_strand_id
1 'polypeptide(L)'
;GHTAVFVTVTAPSAYHPSKTISNKRKRGKRAFTQIINPAWVAAGKPTPKQANDYLCQTWGKVRAAADRRGLRVYGLRTTEPHADACPHWHMMLFGEPEALTRFVALFQDYACQAYPEELTGKVWNKEAGKWHKVPATSVRFNCQVMNPAQVLADGSRVGGAVAYLTKYLTKNLDGKSEQRREDGEHLAMGDDYEA
;
A
#
# COMPACT_ATOMS: atom_id res chain seq x y z
N GLY A 1 -24.71 -1.42 7.80
CA GLY A 1 -24.25 -0.50 6.73
C GLY A 1 -23.00 -1.06 6.09
N HIS A 2 -22.59 -0.56 4.93
CA HIS A 2 -21.31 -0.96 4.31
C HIS A 2 -20.13 -0.42 5.12
N THR A 3 -19.01 -1.13 5.07
CA THR A 3 -17.73 -0.72 5.66
C THR A 3 -16.70 -0.43 4.57
N ALA A 4 -15.58 0.16 4.95
CA ALA A 4 -14.52 0.57 4.04
C ALA A 4 -13.16 0.04 4.48
N VAL A 5 -12.32 -0.29 3.51
CA VAL A 5 -10.93 -0.67 3.71
C VAL A 5 -10.02 0.09 2.74
N PHE A 6 -8.82 0.42 3.20
CA PHE A 6 -7.75 0.92 2.37
C PHE A 6 -6.74 -0.19 2.10
N VAL A 7 -6.58 -0.56 0.84
CA VAL A 7 -5.66 -1.60 0.41
C VAL A 7 -4.49 -0.96 -0.33
N THR A 8 -3.28 -1.36 0.04
CA THR A 8 -2.06 -1.08 -0.72
C THR A 8 -1.54 -2.39 -1.31
N VAL A 9 -1.32 -2.41 -2.62
CA VAL A 9 -0.74 -3.57 -3.33
C VAL A 9 0.54 -3.15 -4.04
N THR A 10 1.61 -3.88 -3.75
CA THR A 10 2.94 -3.68 -4.33
C THR A 10 3.23 -4.80 -5.32
N ALA A 11 4.06 -4.57 -6.32
CA ALA A 11 4.52 -5.63 -7.22
C ALA A 11 5.61 -6.50 -6.55
N PRO A 12 5.90 -7.70 -7.08
CA PRO A 12 7.06 -8.48 -6.65
C PRO A 12 8.38 -7.72 -6.76
N SER A 13 9.38 -8.14 -5.96
CA SER A 13 10.75 -7.59 -6.01
C SER A 13 11.34 -7.57 -7.43
N ALA A 14 10.96 -8.54 -8.28
CA ALA A 14 11.32 -8.61 -9.69
C ALA A 14 10.96 -7.35 -10.51
N TYR A 15 10.02 -6.52 -10.05
CA TYR A 15 9.60 -5.28 -10.73
C TYR A 15 10.23 -4.01 -10.17
N HIS A 16 11.03 -4.12 -9.10
CA HIS A 16 11.66 -2.99 -8.42
C HIS A 16 13.14 -2.86 -8.82
N PRO A 17 13.55 -1.82 -9.57
CA PRO A 17 14.94 -1.63 -10.01
C PRO A 17 15.95 -1.53 -8.87
N SER A 18 15.50 -1.10 -7.69
CA SER A 18 16.36 -0.82 -6.57
C SER A 18 15.89 -1.51 -5.29
N LYS A 19 16.82 -1.76 -4.38
CA LYS A 19 16.51 -2.18 -3.02
C LYS A 19 17.40 -1.47 -2.02
N THR A 20 16.86 -1.22 -0.84
CA THR A 20 17.62 -0.61 0.26
C THR A 20 18.30 -1.69 1.10
N ILE A 21 19.61 -1.55 1.31
CA ILE A 21 20.38 -2.39 2.23
C ILE A 21 20.84 -1.59 3.44
N SER A 22 20.85 -2.21 4.62
CA SER A 22 21.39 -1.60 5.83
C SER A 22 22.88 -1.89 5.97
N ASN A 23 23.68 -0.84 6.06
CA ASN A 23 25.11 -0.90 6.32
C ASN A 23 25.39 -0.59 7.80
N LYS A 24 26.17 -1.43 8.46
CA LYS A 24 26.65 -1.16 9.82
C LYS A 24 27.68 -0.04 9.78
N ARG A 25 27.48 1.05 10.54
CA ARG A 25 28.54 2.05 10.79
C ARG A 25 29.23 1.78 12.14
N LYS A 26 30.41 2.37 12.32
CA LYS A 26 31.04 2.50 13.64
C LYS A 26 30.10 3.30 14.58
N ARG A 27 30.02 2.92 15.86
CA ARG A 27 29.13 3.48 16.92
C ARG A 27 27.62 3.15 16.79
N GLY A 28 27.25 2.01 16.20
CA GLY A 28 25.88 1.46 16.31
C GLY A 28 24.80 2.14 15.45
N LYS A 29 25.12 3.22 14.72
CA LYS A 29 24.20 3.83 13.75
C LYS A 29 24.10 2.95 12.49
N ARG A 30 22.89 2.74 11.99
CA ARG A 30 22.66 2.10 10.68
C ARG A 30 22.68 3.17 9.59
N ALA A 31 23.40 2.90 8.51
CA ALA A 31 23.24 3.62 7.26
C ALA A 31 22.41 2.79 6.30
N PHE A 32 21.72 3.45 5.38
CA PHE A 32 20.98 2.80 4.33
C PHE A 32 21.57 3.21 2.99
N THR A 33 21.73 2.25 2.10
CA THR A 33 22.23 2.49 0.74
C THR A 33 21.31 1.79 -0.23
N GLN A 34 20.98 2.49 -1.31
CA GLN A 34 20.17 1.95 -2.39
C GLN A 34 21.10 1.27 -3.38
N ILE A 35 20.83 0.01 -3.67
CA ILE A 35 21.59 -0.80 -4.64
C ILE A 35 20.65 -1.28 -5.74
N ILE A 36 21.20 -1.65 -6.89
CA ILE A 36 20.44 -2.33 -7.95
C ILE A 36 19.91 -3.65 -7.38
N ASN A 37 18.64 -3.94 -7.62
CA ASN A 37 18.01 -5.16 -7.15
C ASN A 37 18.37 -6.36 -8.05
N PRO A 38 19.04 -7.40 -7.53
CA PRO A 38 19.38 -8.58 -8.33
C PRO A 38 18.14 -9.32 -8.87
N ALA A 39 17.02 -9.30 -8.15
CA ALA A 39 15.78 -9.94 -8.60
C ALA A 39 15.21 -9.25 -9.85
N TRP A 40 15.29 -7.93 -9.93
CA TRP A 40 14.90 -7.16 -11.11
C TRP A 40 15.82 -7.41 -12.31
N VAL A 41 17.13 -7.51 -12.07
CA VAL A 41 18.08 -7.87 -13.13
C VAL A 41 17.80 -9.29 -13.65
N ALA A 42 17.58 -10.26 -12.76
CA ALA A 42 17.26 -11.63 -13.13
C ALA A 42 15.93 -11.75 -13.90
N ALA A 43 14.96 -10.88 -13.60
CA ALA A 43 13.69 -10.80 -14.31
C ALA A 43 13.76 -10.08 -15.67
N GLY A 44 14.95 -9.70 -16.15
CA GLY A 44 15.12 -9.02 -17.43
C GLY A 44 14.80 -7.53 -17.40
N LYS A 45 14.90 -6.90 -16.22
CA LYS A 45 14.75 -5.45 -16.03
C LYS A 45 13.38 -4.90 -16.50
N PRO A 46 12.25 -5.42 -15.99
CA PRO A 46 10.94 -4.97 -16.41
C PRO A 46 10.74 -3.47 -16.18
N THR A 47 9.99 -2.86 -17.09
CA THR A 47 9.63 -1.44 -17.07
C THR A 47 8.49 -1.16 -16.10
N PRO A 48 8.30 0.10 -15.65
CA PRO A 48 7.14 0.50 -14.86
C PRO A 48 5.79 0.14 -15.52
N LYS A 49 5.72 0.19 -16.86
CA LYS A 49 4.54 -0.24 -17.60
C LYS A 49 4.25 -1.73 -17.40
N GLN A 50 5.28 -2.59 -17.52
CA GLN A 50 5.11 -4.03 -17.31
C GLN A 50 4.72 -4.37 -15.86
N ALA A 51 5.25 -3.61 -14.89
CA ALA A 51 4.82 -3.73 -13.49
C ALA A 51 3.34 -3.36 -13.31
N ASN A 52 2.88 -2.26 -13.92
CA ASN A 52 1.45 -1.90 -13.89
C ASN A 52 0.57 -2.94 -14.61
N ASP A 53 1.02 -3.46 -15.75
CA ASP A 53 0.31 -4.51 -16.50
C ASP A 53 0.17 -5.79 -15.65
N TYR A 54 1.18 -6.15 -14.86
CA TYR A 54 1.11 -7.25 -13.88
C TYR A 54 0.03 -7.01 -12.81
N LEU A 55 -0.04 -5.79 -12.24
CA LEU A 55 -1.06 -5.44 -11.25
C LEU A 55 -2.47 -5.47 -11.87
N CYS A 56 -2.63 -4.97 -13.10
CA CYS A 56 -3.87 -5.07 -13.88
C CYS A 56 -4.31 -6.52 -14.10
N GLN A 57 -3.40 -7.41 -14.49
CA GLN A 57 -3.71 -8.83 -14.69
C GLN A 57 -4.11 -9.51 -13.37
N THR A 58 -3.40 -9.22 -12.28
CA THR A 58 -3.72 -9.74 -10.94
C THR A 58 -5.12 -9.29 -10.51
N TRP A 59 -5.43 -8.01 -10.69
CA TRP A 59 -6.76 -7.45 -10.39
C TRP A 59 -7.87 -8.07 -11.23
N GLY A 60 -7.62 -8.31 -12.53
CA GLY A 60 -8.57 -9.01 -13.40
C GLY A 60 -8.93 -10.41 -12.86
N LYS A 61 -7.92 -11.17 -12.40
CA LYS A 61 -8.13 -12.50 -11.78
C LYS A 61 -8.95 -12.41 -10.50
N VAL A 62 -8.62 -11.44 -9.63
CA VAL A 62 -9.34 -11.19 -8.38
C VAL A 62 -10.80 -10.86 -8.63
N ARG A 63 -11.10 -9.93 -9.56
CA ARG A 63 -12.47 -9.56 -9.90
C ARG A 63 -13.27 -10.74 -10.44
N ALA A 64 -12.69 -11.52 -11.35
CA ALA A 64 -13.35 -12.69 -11.90
C ALA A 64 -13.65 -13.75 -10.82
N ALA A 65 -12.71 -13.96 -9.89
CA ALA A 65 -12.90 -14.89 -8.77
C ALA A 65 -13.93 -14.38 -7.74
N ALA A 66 -13.94 -13.07 -7.47
CA ALA A 66 -14.90 -12.44 -6.58
C ALA A 66 -16.34 -12.55 -7.13
N ASP A 67 -16.52 -12.31 -8.43
CA ASP A 67 -17.81 -12.40 -9.11
C ASP A 67 -18.41 -13.82 -9.01
N ARG A 68 -17.61 -14.85 -9.30
CA ARG A 68 -18.02 -16.26 -9.12
C ARG A 68 -18.42 -16.62 -7.69
N ARG A 69 -17.93 -15.88 -6.69
CA ARG A 69 -18.21 -16.08 -5.27
C ARG A 69 -19.29 -15.12 -4.73
N GLY A 70 -19.88 -14.27 -5.58
CA GLY A 70 -20.87 -13.27 -5.17
C GLY A 70 -20.30 -12.16 -4.27
N LEU A 71 -18.99 -11.94 -4.27
CA LEU A 71 -18.32 -10.95 -3.43
C LEU A 71 -18.37 -9.57 -4.09
N ARG A 72 -19.42 -8.81 -3.78
CA ARG A 72 -19.66 -7.47 -4.35
C ARG A 72 -18.93 -6.39 -3.53
N VAL A 73 -17.99 -5.72 -4.19
CA VAL A 73 -17.29 -4.54 -3.66
C VAL A 73 -17.28 -3.43 -4.70
N TYR A 74 -17.17 -2.19 -4.26
CA TYR A 74 -17.02 -1.02 -5.11
C TYR A 74 -16.02 -0.05 -4.48
N GLY A 75 -15.57 0.95 -5.22
CA GLY A 75 -14.57 1.87 -4.71
C GLY A 75 -13.75 2.48 -5.83
N LEU A 76 -12.54 2.88 -5.47
CA LEU A 76 -11.63 3.58 -6.37
C LEU A 76 -10.20 3.06 -6.20
N ARG A 77 -9.38 3.29 -7.21
CA ARG A 77 -7.96 2.97 -7.20
C ARG A 77 -7.14 4.14 -7.72
N THR A 78 -6.05 4.47 -7.03
CA THR A 78 -4.97 5.32 -7.52
C THR A 78 -3.70 4.51 -7.74
N THR A 79 -2.85 4.99 -8.64
CA THR A 79 -1.52 4.41 -8.91
C THR A 79 -0.50 5.48 -8.61
N GLU A 80 0.44 5.17 -7.74
CA GLU A 80 1.52 6.08 -7.34
C GLU A 80 2.86 5.35 -7.60
N PRO A 81 3.86 6.03 -8.19
CA PRO A 81 5.19 5.46 -8.36
C PRO A 81 5.95 5.47 -7.04
N HIS A 82 6.65 4.38 -6.73
CA HIS A 82 7.73 4.40 -5.75
C HIS A 82 8.90 5.29 -6.23
N ALA A 83 9.87 5.56 -5.35
CA ALA A 83 11.09 6.28 -5.69
C ALA A 83 11.90 5.62 -6.83
N ASP A 84 11.72 4.32 -7.05
CA ASP A 84 12.33 3.57 -8.16
C ASP A 84 11.43 3.46 -9.40
N ALA A 85 10.37 4.28 -9.44
CA ALA A 85 9.33 4.34 -10.46
C ALA A 85 8.43 3.10 -10.58
N CYS A 86 8.63 2.04 -9.79
CA CYS A 86 7.71 0.90 -9.80
C CYS A 86 6.36 1.35 -9.23
N PRO A 87 5.23 1.12 -9.92
CA PRO A 87 3.92 1.50 -9.45
C PRO A 87 3.48 0.63 -8.27
N HIS A 88 2.86 1.26 -7.27
CA HIS A 88 2.01 0.61 -6.29
C HIS A 88 0.58 1.11 -6.42
N TRP A 89 -0.38 0.28 -6.03
CA TRP A 89 -1.80 0.62 -6.08
C TRP A 89 -2.32 0.91 -4.69
N HIS A 90 -3.04 2.01 -4.57
CA HIS A 90 -3.83 2.36 -3.40
C HIS A 90 -5.31 2.28 -3.74
N MET A 91 -6.08 1.57 -2.93
CA MET A 91 -7.47 1.27 -3.23
C MET A 91 -8.33 1.57 -2.02
N MET A 92 -9.34 2.41 -2.20
CA MET A 92 -10.42 2.55 -1.22
C MET A 92 -11.56 1.67 -1.66
N LEU A 93 -11.87 0.62 -0.89
CA LEU A 93 -12.89 -0.37 -1.22
C LEU A 93 -13.99 -0.36 -0.17
N PHE A 94 -15.22 -0.52 -0.63
CA PHE A 94 -16.44 -0.55 0.17
C PHE A 94 -17.23 -1.83 -0.14
N GLY A 95 -17.93 -2.34 0.87
CA GLY A 95 -18.82 -3.48 0.70
C GLY A 95 -19.56 -3.82 1.98
N GLU A 96 -20.44 -4.82 1.88
CA GLU A 96 -20.99 -5.49 3.05
C GLU A 96 -19.82 -6.10 3.85
N PRO A 97 -19.78 -5.97 5.20
CA PRO A 97 -18.63 -6.37 6.01
C PRO A 97 -18.08 -7.78 5.75
N GLU A 98 -18.94 -8.80 5.66
CA GLU A 98 -18.52 -10.17 5.40
C GLU A 98 -18.00 -10.34 3.95
N ALA A 99 -18.71 -9.78 2.98
CA ALA A 99 -18.29 -9.79 1.58
C ALA A 99 -16.94 -9.09 1.37
N LEU A 100 -16.73 -7.94 2.00
CA LEU A 100 -15.50 -7.17 1.92
C LEU A 100 -14.34 -7.90 2.58
N THR A 101 -14.55 -8.52 3.74
CA THR A 101 -13.53 -9.32 4.44
C THR A 101 -13.07 -10.48 3.57
N ARG A 102 -14.01 -11.23 2.98
CA ARG A 102 -13.70 -12.34 2.07
C ARG A 102 -13.04 -11.86 0.78
N PHE A 103 -13.45 -10.70 0.26
CA PHE A 103 -12.83 -10.09 -0.90
C PHE A 103 -11.36 -9.71 -0.65
N VAL A 104 -11.07 -9.10 0.49
CA VAL A 104 -9.70 -8.71 0.89
C VAL A 104 -8.81 -9.95 1.02
N ALA A 105 -9.29 -11.01 1.67
CA ALA A 105 -8.54 -12.27 1.78
C ALA A 105 -8.24 -12.86 0.39
N LEU A 106 -9.26 -12.92 -0.48
CA LEU A 106 -9.09 -13.37 -1.87
C LEU A 106 -8.05 -12.52 -2.62
N PHE A 107 -8.09 -11.20 -2.43
CA PHE A 107 -7.15 -10.31 -3.09
C PHE A 107 -5.72 -10.51 -2.58
N GLN A 108 -5.54 -10.64 -1.27
CA GLN A 108 -4.25 -10.95 -0.67
C GLN A 108 -3.67 -12.26 -1.23
N ASP A 109 -4.49 -13.30 -1.35
CA ASP A 109 -4.05 -14.59 -1.92
C ASP A 109 -3.49 -14.40 -3.34
N TYR A 110 -4.25 -13.74 -4.23
CA TYR A 110 -3.79 -13.48 -5.60
C TYR A 110 -2.57 -12.57 -5.66
N ALA A 111 -2.50 -11.55 -4.80
CA ALA A 111 -1.38 -10.62 -4.75
C ALA A 111 -0.08 -11.31 -4.31
N CYS A 112 -0.18 -12.31 -3.44
CA CYS A 112 0.95 -13.05 -2.86
C CYS A 112 1.30 -14.37 -3.58
N GLN A 113 0.52 -14.79 -4.58
CA GLN A 113 0.74 -16.03 -5.34
C GLN A 113 2.07 -16.05 -6.11
N ALA A 114 2.48 -14.92 -6.67
CA ALA A 114 3.72 -14.84 -7.44
C ALA A 114 4.91 -14.53 -6.53
N TYR A 115 5.98 -15.32 -6.69
CA TYR A 115 7.21 -15.26 -5.89
C TYR A 115 6.96 -15.50 -4.39
N PRO A 116 6.28 -16.59 -3.98
CA PRO A 116 5.95 -16.82 -2.57
C PRO A 116 7.19 -16.95 -1.67
N GLU A 117 8.34 -17.33 -2.23
CA GLU A 117 9.62 -17.44 -1.53
C GLU A 117 10.10 -16.10 -0.95
N GLU A 118 9.73 -14.97 -1.57
CA GLU A 118 10.09 -13.63 -1.06
C GLU A 118 9.21 -13.20 0.13
N LEU A 119 8.10 -13.90 0.38
CA LEU A 119 7.09 -13.57 1.39
C LEU A 119 7.13 -14.51 2.60
N THR A 120 8.28 -15.11 2.87
CA THR A 120 8.47 -16.05 3.98
C THR A 120 8.87 -15.34 5.28
N GLY A 121 8.35 -15.84 6.41
CA GLY A 121 8.71 -15.34 7.75
C GLY A 121 8.02 -14.03 8.15
N LYS A 122 8.74 -13.19 8.90
CA LYS A 122 8.22 -11.93 9.46
C LYS A 122 9.16 -10.76 9.19
N VAL A 123 8.59 -9.60 8.92
CA VAL A 123 9.30 -8.33 8.74
C VAL A 123 8.94 -7.35 9.85
N TRP A 124 9.81 -6.38 10.09
CA TRP A 124 9.52 -5.29 11.01
C TRP A 124 8.66 -4.24 10.33
N ASN A 125 7.56 -3.87 10.97
CA ASN A 125 6.71 -2.75 10.57
C ASN A 125 6.62 -1.75 11.73
N LYS A 126 6.45 -0.47 11.40
CA LYS A 126 6.23 0.60 12.37
C LYS A 126 4.83 1.17 12.16
N GLU A 127 3.98 1.02 13.16
CA GLU A 127 2.60 1.52 13.16
C GLU A 127 2.34 2.26 14.47
N ALA A 128 1.71 3.44 14.39
CA ALA A 128 1.45 4.30 15.55
C ALA A 128 2.71 4.50 16.44
N GLY A 129 3.86 4.73 15.82
CA GLY A 129 5.13 4.93 16.51
C GLY A 129 5.82 3.65 17.03
N LYS A 130 5.16 2.49 17.01
CA LYS A 130 5.64 1.24 17.63
C LYS A 130 6.09 0.22 16.59
N TRP A 131 7.28 -0.34 16.83
CA TRP A 131 7.81 -1.44 16.03
C TRP A 131 7.22 -2.77 16.45
N HIS A 132 6.72 -3.54 15.48
CA HIS A 132 6.27 -4.90 15.70
C HIS A 132 6.58 -5.77 14.48
N LYS A 133 6.52 -7.09 14.64
CA LYS A 133 6.76 -8.04 13.55
C LYS A 133 5.44 -8.44 12.90
N VAL A 134 5.33 -8.21 11.59
CA VAL A 134 4.19 -8.63 10.76
C VAL A 134 4.62 -9.75 9.80
N PRO A 135 3.69 -10.56 9.27
CA PRO A 135 3.98 -11.50 8.19
C PRO A 135 4.67 -10.79 7.02
N ALA A 136 5.63 -11.44 6.36
CA ALA A 136 6.33 -10.86 5.22
C ALA A 136 5.37 -10.53 4.04
N THR A 137 4.22 -11.21 3.93
CA THR A 137 3.15 -10.87 2.99
C THR A 137 2.66 -9.42 3.10
N SER A 138 2.81 -8.77 4.27
CA SER A 138 2.40 -7.38 4.49
C SER A 138 3.21 -6.36 3.65
N VAL A 139 4.37 -6.74 3.12
CA VAL A 139 5.13 -5.87 2.17
C VAL A 139 4.51 -5.89 0.77
N ARG A 140 3.75 -6.95 0.45
CA ARG A 140 3.08 -7.12 -0.84
C ARG A 140 1.66 -6.61 -0.81
N PHE A 141 0.97 -6.87 0.29
CA PHE A 141 -0.43 -6.56 0.46
C PHE A 141 -0.70 -6.07 1.89
N ASN A 142 -1.09 -4.81 2.02
CA ASN A 142 -1.50 -4.22 3.28
C ASN A 142 -2.96 -3.78 3.19
N CYS A 143 -3.75 -4.08 4.22
CA CYS A 143 -5.16 -3.69 4.30
C CYS A 143 -5.43 -3.05 5.66
N GLN A 144 -5.91 -1.81 5.65
CA GLN A 144 -6.34 -1.08 6.83
C GLN A 144 -7.85 -0.91 6.81
N VAL A 145 -8.52 -1.28 7.90
CA VAL A 145 -9.96 -1.00 8.06
C VAL A 145 -10.14 0.50 8.31
N MET A 146 -11.05 1.14 7.58
CA MET A 146 -11.32 2.56 7.73
C MET A 146 -12.38 2.78 8.80
N ASN A 147 -12.01 3.53 9.84
CA ASN A 147 -12.98 4.00 10.82
C ASN A 147 -13.93 5.03 10.19
N PRO A 148 -15.17 5.15 10.69
CA PRO A 148 -16.05 6.26 10.30
C PRO A 148 -15.38 7.62 10.56
N ALA A 149 -15.73 8.62 9.75
CA ALA A 149 -15.32 9.99 10.03
C ALA A 149 -15.90 10.44 11.38
N GLN A 150 -15.06 11.09 12.19
CA GLN A 150 -15.51 11.70 13.44
C GLN A 150 -16.09 13.08 13.12
N VAL A 151 -17.17 13.45 13.80
CA VAL A 151 -17.76 14.79 13.70
C VAL A 151 -17.27 15.57 14.92
N LEU A 152 -16.51 16.64 14.69
CA LEU A 152 -16.02 17.51 15.75
C LEU A 152 -17.15 18.44 16.24
N ALA A 153 -16.91 19.10 17.37
CA ALA A 153 -17.90 19.97 18.02
C ALA A 153 -18.34 21.16 17.15
N ASP A 154 -17.48 21.58 16.22
CA ASP A 154 -17.74 22.65 15.24
C ASP A 154 -18.48 22.15 13.97
N GLY A 155 -18.80 20.86 13.91
CA GLY A 155 -19.47 20.23 12.76
C GLY A 155 -18.53 19.79 11.63
N SER A 156 -17.23 20.06 11.74
CA SER A 156 -16.23 19.54 10.80
C SER A 156 -16.10 18.02 10.91
N ARG A 157 -15.63 17.38 9.84
CA ARG A 157 -15.47 15.92 9.77
C ARG A 157 -14.02 15.56 9.56
N VAL A 158 -13.47 14.78 10.49
CA VAL A 158 -12.05 14.40 10.46
C VAL A 158 -11.89 12.90 10.29
N GLY A 159 -10.89 12.53 9.50
CA GLY A 159 -10.60 11.15 9.15
C GLY A 159 -11.66 10.48 8.27
N GLY A 160 -11.69 9.15 8.34
CA GLY A 160 -12.54 8.32 7.50
C GLY A 160 -12.02 8.13 6.07
N ALA A 161 -12.75 7.29 5.32
CA ALA A 161 -12.34 6.85 3.99
C ALA A 161 -12.12 8.00 2.99
N VAL A 162 -12.91 9.08 3.09
CA VAL A 162 -12.80 10.22 2.16
C VAL A 162 -11.54 11.04 2.44
N ALA A 163 -11.26 11.38 3.70
CA ALA A 163 -10.04 12.12 4.05
C ALA A 163 -8.78 11.31 3.70
N TYR A 164 -8.81 10.01 3.97
CA TYR A 164 -7.70 9.12 3.63
C TYR A 164 -7.52 9.00 2.12
N LEU A 165 -8.59 8.96 1.34
CA LEU A 165 -8.51 9.01 -0.11
C LEU A 165 -7.83 10.30 -0.60
N THR A 166 -8.30 11.47 -0.13
CA THR A 166 -7.79 12.77 -0.54
C THR A 166 -6.28 12.85 -0.35
N LYS A 167 -5.76 12.36 0.79
CA LYS A 167 -4.33 12.27 1.09
C LYS A 167 -3.50 11.63 -0.03
N TYR A 168 -4.00 10.58 -0.68
CA TYR A 168 -3.26 9.87 -1.72
C TYR A 168 -3.55 10.43 -3.12
N LEU A 169 -4.69 11.07 -3.35
CA LEU A 169 -4.92 11.83 -4.57
C LEU A 169 -4.02 13.06 -4.65
N THR A 170 -3.89 13.82 -3.56
CA THR A 170 -3.07 15.04 -3.51
C THR A 170 -1.58 14.73 -3.65
N LYS A 171 -1.09 13.65 -3.04
CA LYS A 171 0.28 13.15 -3.29
C LYS A 171 0.61 12.97 -4.78
N ASN A 172 -0.36 12.46 -5.55
CA ASN A 172 -0.19 12.24 -6.99
C ASN A 172 -0.28 13.54 -7.80
N LEU A 173 -0.95 14.57 -7.29
CA LEU A 173 -1.17 15.84 -8.00
C LEU A 173 -0.09 16.88 -7.70
N ASP A 174 0.34 17.01 -6.44
CA ASP A 174 1.23 18.09 -6.01
C ASP A 174 2.72 17.77 -6.16
N GLY A 175 3.06 16.50 -6.39
CA GLY A 175 4.46 16.06 -6.59
C GLY A 175 5.40 16.29 -5.40
N LYS A 176 4.90 16.77 -4.25
CA LYS A 176 5.70 16.97 -3.04
C LYS A 176 5.98 15.63 -2.38
N SER A 177 7.20 15.12 -2.57
CA SER A 177 7.74 14.02 -1.78
C SER A 177 7.76 14.39 -0.29
N GLU A 178 7.15 13.53 0.53
CA GLU A 178 7.30 13.43 1.98
C GLU A 178 7.79 14.70 2.72
N GLN A 179 6.96 15.73 2.82
CA GLN A 179 7.15 16.68 3.91
C GLN A 179 6.73 15.98 5.20
N ARG A 180 7.60 16.05 6.20
CA ARG A 180 7.42 15.38 7.49
C ARG A 180 7.42 16.45 8.56
N ARG A 181 6.42 16.45 9.44
CA ARG A 181 6.41 17.28 10.64
C ARG A 181 7.61 16.89 11.52
N GLU A 182 8.05 17.78 12.40
CA GLU A 182 9.22 17.55 13.28
C GLU A 182 9.05 16.33 14.20
N ASP A 183 7.81 15.90 14.46
CA ASP A 183 7.44 14.70 15.22
C ASP A 183 7.55 13.38 14.41
N GLY A 184 7.80 13.46 13.11
CA GLY A 184 7.89 12.32 12.20
C GLY A 184 6.57 11.89 11.56
N GLU A 185 5.49 12.67 11.67
CA GLU A 185 4.25 12.46 10.92
C GLU A 185 4.31 13.07 9.51
N HIS A 186 3.62 12.47 8.54
CA HIS A 186 3.64 12.90 7.15
C HIS A 186 2.67 14.06 6.91
N LEU A 187 3.18 15.21 6.46
CA LEU A 187 2.36 16.27 5.87
C LEU A 187 1.89 15.83 4.49
N ALA A 188 0.59 15.65 4.35
CA ALA A 188 -0.04 15.62 3.04
C ALA A 188 -0.88 16.89 2.85
N MET A 189 -1.03 17.39 1.62
CA MET A 189 -2.12 18.33 1.34
C MET A 189 -3.44 17.61 1.67
N GLY A 190 -4.16 18.12 2.66
CA GLY A 190 -5.08 17.34 3.47
C GLY A 190 -4.98 17.68 4.95
N ASP A 191 -3.76 17.95 5.42
CA ASP A 191 -3.45 18.42 6.78
C ASP A 191 -3.95 19.86 7.05
N ASP A 192 -4.23 20.60 5.97
CA ASP A 192 -4.80 21.96 5.99
C ASP A 192 -6.35 21.94 6.04
N TYR A 193 -6.96 20.76 5.94
CA TYR A 193 -8.30 20.56 6.48
C TYR A 193 -8.05 20.18 7.94
N GLU A 194 -8.19 21.16 8.85
CA GLU A 194 -7.81 20.98 10.25
C GLU A 194 -8.27 19.63 10.81
N ALA A 195 -7.31 18.95 11.44
CA ALA A 195 -7.40 17.59 11.98
C ALA A 195 -8.22 17.50 13.27
#